data_AF-A0A7R8VVP0-F1
#
_entry.id   AF-A0A7R8VVP0-F1
#
_cell.length_a   1.000
_cell.length_b   1.000
_cell.length_c   1.000
_cell.angle_alpha   90.00
_cell.angle_beta   90.00
_cell.angle_gamma   90.00
#
_symmetry.space_group_name_H-M   'P 1'
#
loop_
_entity.id
_entity.type
_entity.pdbx_description
1 polymer ?
#
loop_
_entity_poly.entity_id
_entity_poly.type
_entity_poly.pdbx_seq_one_letter_code
_entity_poly.pdbx_strand_id
1 'polypeptide(L)'
;MFSTVDEATELIITWSTGRRTEFSCVEYGLGNLELIESAFKMTPFRKQYIHRVKLTNLKPNSVYAYHCGSEKGWSPVFWFKTRPPGNSWSPALAIYGDLGYHNARSLPHLQNEVQRGFYDAVIHAGDFAYDMNDEEGNVGDKFLRQIESMAGYIPYMTCPGNHEAN
;
A
#
# COMPACT_ATOMS: atom_id res chain seq x y z
N MET A 1 3.75 -3.80 -0.81
CA MET A 1 2.97 -3.21 0.30
C MET A 1 1.90 -2.30 -0.28
N PHE A 2 0.70 -2.21 0.30
CA PHE A 2 -0.34 -1.26 -0.13
C PHE A 2 -1.14 -0.70 1.04
N SER A 3 -1.69 0.50 0.89
CA SER A 3 -2.48 1.16 1.93
C SER A 3 -3.82 1.73 1.43
N THR A 4 -4.87 1.63 2.26
CA THR A 4 -6.23 2.13 1.95
C THR A 4 -6.81 2.92 3.13
N VAL A 5 -7.58 3.98 2.86
CA VAL A 5 -8.18 4.86 3.88
C VAL A 5 -9.66 4.52 4.04
N ASP A 6 -10.13 4.36 5.28
CA ASP A 6 -11.54 4.02 5.62
C ASP A 6 -12.28 5.25 6.18
N GLU A 7 -11.61 6.01 7.07
CA GLU A 7 -12.05 7.33 7.56
C GLU A 7 -10.88 8.33 7.57
N ALA A 8 -11.13 9.64 7.72
CA ALA A 8 -10.11 10.70 7.65
C ALA A 8 -8.93 10.53 8.63
N THR A 9 -9.06 9.65 9.62
CA THR A 9 -8.10 9.35 10.68
C THR A 9 -7.66 7.88 10.71
N GLU A 10 -7.95 7.11 9.67
CA GLU A 10 -7.61 5.68 9.59
C GLU A 10 -6.78 5.35 8.35
N LEU A 11 -5.85 4.40 8.49
CA LEU A 11 -5.08 3.86 7.38
C LEU A 11 -4.90 2.36 7.57
N ILE A 12 -5.26 1.58 6.57
CA ILE A 12 -4.97 0.15 6.52
C ILE A 12 -3.65 -0.03 5.81
N ILE A 13 -2.74 -0.79 6.42
CA ILE A 13 -1.47 -1.20 5.82
C ILE A 13 -1.52 -2.70 5.54
N THR A 14 -1.19 -3.08 4.30
CA THR A 14 -1.15 -4.47 3.86
C THR A 14 0.19 -4.85 3.24
N TRP A 15 0.72 -6.01 3.64
CA TRP A 15 1.91 -6.59 3.04
C TRP A 15 1.83 -8.11 2.96
N SER A 16 2.74 -8.71 2.20
CA SER A 16 2.82 -10.15 1.98
C SER A 16 4.17 -10.68 2.47
N THR A 17 4.17 -11.88 3.02
CA THR A 17 5.40 -12.63 3.34
C THR A 17 5.32 -14.06 2.80
N GLY A 18 6.46 -14.62 2.40
CA GLY A 18 6.54 -16.01 1.93
C GLY A 18 6.59 -17.06 3.05
N ARG A 19 6.64 -16.63 4.32
CA ARG A 19 6.72 -17.51 5.48
C ARG A 19 5.76 -17.01 6.55
N ARG A 20 5.04 -17.92 7.19
CA ARG A 20 4.19 -17.60 8.33
C ARG A 20 5.00 -16.88 9.42
N THR A 21 4.49 -15.79 9.95
CA THR A 21 5.00 -15.16 11.17
C THR A 21 4.07 -15.50 12.34
N GLU A 22 4.60 -15.52 13.57
CA GLU A 22 3.75 -15.73 14.75
C GLU A 22 3.12 -14.43 15.22
N PHE A 23 3.86 -13.35 15.03
CA PHE A 23 3.43 -11.98 15.27
C PHE A 23 3.70 -11.15 14.01
N SER A 24 2.96 -10.07 13.81
CA SER A 24 3.22 -9.11 12.74
C SER A 24 2.62 -7.77 13.13
N CYS A 25 3.35 -6.69 12.95
CA CYS A 25 2.92 -5.35 13.35
C CYS A 25 3.40 -4.28 12.38
N VAL A 26 2.87 -3.08 12.59
CA VAL A 26 3.40 -1.82 12.06
C VAL A 26 3.92 -1.02 13.24
N GLU A 27 5.15 -0.52 13.13
CA GLU A 27 5.65 0.54 14.00
C GLU A 27 5.57 1.86 13.24
N TYR A 28 5.08 2.91 13.90
CA TYR A 28 4.80 4.19 13.26
C TYR A 28 4.83 5.37 14.25
N GLY A 29 4.82 6.59 13.75
CA GLY A 29 4.66 7.79 14.58
C GLY A 29 5.04 9.09 13.86
N LEU A 30 4.94 10.21 14.57
CA LEU A 30 5.19 11.55 14.03
C LEU A 30 6.70 11.82 13.96
N GLY A 31 7.35 11.30 12.92
CA GLY A 31 8.79 11.43 12.68
C GLY A 31 9.64 10.34 13.36
N ASN A 32 9.15 9.70 14.42
CA ASN A 32 9.78 8.56 15.10
C ASN A 32 8.84 7.34 15.13
N LEU A 33 9.38 6.13 15.24
CA LEU A 33 8.63 4.86 15.26
C LEU A 33 8.31 4.43 16.71
N GLU A 34 7.44 5.17 17.40
CA GLU A 34 7.17 4.98 18.83
C GLU A 34 5.84 4.25 19.13
N LEU A 35 4.93 4.21 18.18
CA LEU A 35 3.64 3.54 18.28
C LEU A 35 3.73 2.18 17.58
N ILE A 36 3.01 1.18 18.11
CA ILE A 36 2.98 -0.18 17.56
C ILE A 36 1.53 -0.63 17.43
N GLU A 37 1.14 -1.08 16.25
CA GLU A 37 -0.17 -1.68 16.00
C GLU A 37 -0.02 -3.09 15.41
N SER A 38 -0.77 -4.03 15.98
CA SER A 38 -0.66 -5.45 15.62
C SER A 38 -1.60 -5.80 14.47
N ALA A 39 -1.21 -6.79 13.65
CA ALA A 39 -2.04 -7.25 12.55
C ALA A 39 -3.34 -7.88 13.08
N PHE A 40 -4.48 -7.38 12.60
CA PHE A 40 -5.79 -7.93 12.94
C PHE A 40 -6.15 -9.13 12.05
N LYS A 41 -5.44 -9.30 10.93
CA LYS A 41 -5.68 -10.40 9.98
C LYS A 41 -4.38 -10.85 9.34
N MET A 42 -4.08 -12.14 9.50
CA MET A 42 -3.07 -12.86 8.73
C MET A 42 -3.77 -14.02 8.00
N THR A 43 -3.92 -13.91 6.69
CA THR A 43 -4.58 -14.96 5.90
C THR A 43 -3.59 -15.66 4.98
N PRO A 44 -3.55 -17.00 4.98
CA PRO A 44 -2.83 -17.72 3.95
C PRO A 44 -3.50 -17.44 2.60
N PHE A 45 -2.69 -17.10 1.61
CA PHE A 45 -3.11 -16.96 0.22
C PHE A 45 -2.08 -17.68 -0.64
N ARG A 46 -2.42 -18.90 -1.07
CA ARG A 46 -1.49 -19.81 -1.76
C ARG A 46 -0.21 -20.04 -0.94
N LYS A 47 0.97 -19.70 -1.47
CA LYS A 47 2.28 -19.83 -0.80
C LYS A 47 2.67 -18.62 0.05
N GLN A 48 1.75 -17.67 0.24
CA GLN A 48 2.01 -16.41 0.92
C GLN A 48 1.10 -16.19 2.11
N TYR A 49 1.48 -15.24 2.96
CA TYR A 49 0.71 -14.76 4.10
C TYR A 49 0.46 -13.27 3.94
N ILE A 50 -0.81 -12.89 3.87
CA ILE A 50 -1.23 -11.50 3.74
C ILE A 50 -1.52 -10.96 5.15
N HIS A 51 -0.81 -9.90 5.52
CA HIS A 51 -0.92 -9.22 6.82
C HIS A 51 -1.66 -7.90 6.64
N ARG A 52 -2.63 -7.62 7.51
CA ARG A 52 -3.34 -6.33 7.54
C ARG A 52 -3.32 -5.72 8.93
N VAL A 53 -2.92 -4.46 9.01
CA VAL A 53 -2.94 -3.63 10.22
C VAL A 53 -3.81 -2.41 9.94
N LYS A 54 -4.70 -2.04 10.87
CA LYS A 54 -5.47 -0.79 10.80
C LYS A 54 -4.89 0.18 11.81
N LEU A 55 -4.32 1.27 11.32
CA LEU A 55 -3.93 2.41 12.15
C LEU A 55 -5.17 3.28 12.37
N THR A 56 -5.41 3.69 13.61
CA THR A 56 -6.56 4.50 14.00
C THR A 56 -6.12 5.73 14.78
N ASN A 57 -7.04 6.67 15.02
CA ASN A 57 -6.80 7.88 15.80
C ASN A 57 -5.62 8.72 15.27
N LEU A 58 -5.38 8.68 13.95
CA LEU A 58 -4.30 9.43 13.33
C LEU A 58 -4.60 10.93 13.38
N LYS A 59 -3.59 11.73 13.73
CA LYS A 59 -3.72 13.19 13.72
C LYS A 59 -3.92 13.67 12.29
N PRO A 60 -4.96 14.48 11.98
CA PRO A 60 -5.14 15.06 10.65
C PRO A 60 -3.96 15.94 10.21
N ASN A 61 -3.79 16.10 8.90
CA ASN A 61 -2.73 16.91 8.28
C ASN A 61 -1.32 16.68 8.86
N SER A 62 -0.96 15.44 9.13
CA SER A 62 0.29 15.06 9.80
C SER A 62 1.03 13.99 9.02
N VAL A 63 2.36 14.07 9.02
CA VAL A 63 3.22 13.09 8.38
C VAL A 63 3.63 12.04 9.41
N TYR A 64 3.35 10.78 9.10
CA TYR A 64 3.75 9.63 9.91
C TYR A 64 4.85 8.87 9.18
N ALA A 65 5.94 8.56 9.88
CA ALA A 65 6.90 7.55 9.44
C ALA A 65 6.39 6.17 9.90
N TYR A 66 6.66 5.12 9.13
CA TYR A 66 6.25 3.78 9.48
C TYR A 66 7.07 2.69 8.78
N HIS A 67 7.07 1.50 9.34
CA HIS A 67 7.50 0.27 8.67
C HIS A 67 6.65 -0.91 9.15
N CYS A 68 6.61 -1.98 8.37
CA CYS A 68 5.87 -3.19 8.73
C CYS A 68 6.79 -4.40 8.78
N GLY A 69 6.50 -5.34 9.66
CA GLY A 69 7.34 -6.51 9.77
C GLY A 69 7.00 -7.40 10.95
N SER A 70 7.98 -8.22 11.29
CA SER A 70 7.97 -9.09 12.45
C SER A 70 9.38 -9.45 12.90
N GLU A 71 9.49 -10.36 13.88
CA GLU A 71 10.74 -11.00 14.30
C GLU A 71 11.54 -11.63 13.14
N LYS A 72 10.91 -11.88 11.99
CA LYS A 72 11.52 -12.49 10.80
C LYS A 72 12.06 -11.48 9.80
N GLY A 73 11.81 -10.19 9.98
CA GLY A 73 12.30 -9.13 9.11
C GLY A 73 11.36 -7.92 9.03
N TRP A 74 11.94 -6.80 8.60
CA TRP A 74 11.28 -5.50 8.53
C TRP A 74 11.37 -4.91 7.13
N SER A 75 10.34 -4.16 6.72
CA SER A 75 10.40 -3.34 5.52
C SER A 75 11.37 -2.16 5.70
N PRO A 76 11.75 -1.47 4.62
CA PRO A 76 12.25 -0.10 4.73
C PRO A 76 11.28 0.80 5.49
N VAL A 77 11.78 1.94 5.96
CA VAL A 77 10.94 3.00 6.53
C VAL A 77 10.30 3.78 5.39
N PHE A 78 8.97 3.85 5.44
CA PHE A 78 8.13 4.65 4.57
C PHE A 78 7.50 5.79 5.37
N TRP A 79 6.73 6.64 4.69
CA TRP A 79 5.95 7.69 5.36
C TRP A 79 4.65 7.96 4.62
N PHE A 80 3.62 8.42 5.31
CA PHE A 80 2.37 8.85 4.69
C PHE A 80 1.90 10.16 5.33
N LYS A 81 1.07 10.92 4.61
CA LYS A 81 0.43 12.13 5.13
C LYS A 81 -1.06 11.91 5.30
N THR A 82 -1.58 12.19 6.50
CA THR A 82 -3.02 12.14 6.75
C THR A 82 -3.73 13.33 6.10
N ARG A 83 -4.98 13.09 5.73
CA ARG A 83 -5.86 14.09 5.12
C ARG A 83 -6.00 15.34 6.02
N PRO A 84 -6.06 16.56 5.45
CA PRO A 84 -6.44 17.77 6.17
C PRO A 84 -7.86 17.71 6.74
N PRO A 85 -8.11 18.27 7.93
CA PRO A 85 -9.44 18.26 8.53
C PRO A 85 -10.44 19.10 7.71
N GLY A 86 -11.72 18.75 7.82
CA GLY A 86 -12.81 19.49 7.18
C GLY A 86 -13.13 19.04 5.75
N ASN A 87 -14.10 19.74 5.15
CA ASN A 87 -14.71 19.38 3.87
C ASN A 87 -14.24 20.22 2.69
N SER A 88 -13.40 21.23 2.92
CA SER A 88 -12.85 22.13 1.89
C SER A 88 -11.59 21.59 1.20
N TRP A 89 -11.10 20.42 1.62
CA TRP A 89 -9.93 19.79 1.00
C TRP A 89 -10.30 19.20 -0.37
N SER A 90 -9.50 19.53 -1.38
CA SER A 90 -9.59 18.97 -2.73
C SER A 90 -8.35 18.11 -2.99
N PRO A 91 -8.46 16.77 -2.97
CA PRO A 91 -7.31 15.89 -3.17
C PRO A 91 -6.88 15.86 -4.64
N ALA A 92 -5.57 15.80 -4.86
CA ALA A 92 -5.00 15.47 -6.16
C ALA A 92 -4.91 13.95 -6.32
N LEU A 93 -5.59 13.38 -7.32
CA LEU A 93 -5.63 11.94 -7.54
C LEU A 93 -4.94 11.59 -8.85
N ALA A 94 -4.08 10.57 -8.82
CA ALA A 94 -3.63 9.88 -10.02
C ALA A 94 -4.59 8.71 -10.30
N ILE A 95 -5.18 8.69 -11.49
CA ILE A 95 -6.11 7.63 -11.91
C ILE A 95 -5.60 7.01 -13.19
N TYR A 96 -5.43 5.69 -13.21
CA TYR A 96 -5.02 4.94 -14.39
C TYR A 96 -5.53 3.50 -14.36
N GLY A 97 -5.56 2.85 -15.50
CA GLY A 97 -5.80 1.42 -15.69
C GLY A 97 -4.77 0.85 -16.65
N ASP A 98 -4.79 -0.47 -16.88
CA ASP A 98 -4.01 -1.13 -17.93
C ASP A 98 -2.49 -0.91 -17.83
N LEU A 99 -1.93 -0.90 -16.61
CA LEU A 99 -0.50 -0.62 -16.45
C LEU A 99 0.38 -1.73 -17.08
N GLY A 100 0.02 -3.00 -16.85
CA GLY A 100 0.74 -4.20 -17.31
C GLY A 100 2.20 -4.32 -16.85
N TYR A 101 2.67 -5.53 -16.52
CA TYR A 101 4.07 -5.72 -16.06
C TYR A 101 5.13 -5.39 -17.14
N HIS A 102 4.84 -5.69 -18.41
CA HIS A 102 5.81 -5.62 -19.51
C HIS A 102 5.92 -4.26 -20.22
N ASN A 103 4.95 -3.34 -20.04
CA ASN A 103 4.85 -2.10 -20.84
C ASN A 103 4.54 -0.84 -20.02
N ALA A 104 4.95 -0.80 -18.75
CA ALA A 104 4.70 0.33 -17.86
C ALA A 104 5.58 1.57 -18.15
N ARG A 105 5.54 2.12 -19.37
CA ARG A 105 6.32 3.31 -19.78
C ARG A 105 6.01 4.55 -18.93
N SER A 106 4.78 4.64 -18.44
CA SER A 106 4.31 5.73 -17.59
C SER A 106 4.70 5.57 -16.12
N LEU A 107 5.10 4.36 -15.69
CA LEU A 107 5.35 4.07 -14.27
C LEU A 107 6.50 4.90 -13.68
N PRO A 108 7.66 5.07 -14.33
CA PRO A 108 8.71 5.92 -13.79
C PRO A 108 8.28 7.39 -13.59
N HIS A 109 7.40 7.89 -14.45
CA HIS A 109 6.86 9.24 -14.34
C HIS A 109 5.91 9.35 -13.13
N LEU A 110 4.98 8.41 -13.00
CA LEU A 110 4.07 8.33 -11.86
C LEU A 110 4.83 8.19 -10.53
N GLN A 111 5.85 7.32 -10.49
CA GLN A 111 6.72 7.17 -9.32
C GLN A 111 7.38 8.48 -8.94
N ASN A 112 7.93 9.21 -9.91
CA ASN A 112 8.56 10.51 -9.67
C ASN A 112 7.55 11.54 -9.14
N GLU A 113 6.37 11.65 -9.74
CA GLU A 113 5.32 12.58 -9.33
C GLU A 113 4.80 12.28 -7.92
N VAL A 114 4.60 11.01 -7.58
CA VAL A 114 4.24 10.58 -6.21
C VAL A 114 5.33 10.98 -5.21
N GLN A 115 6.59 10.69 -5.53
CA GLN A 115 7.73 11.06 -4.67
C GLN A 115 7.89 12.58 -4.50
N ARG A 116 7.46 13.36 -5.48
CA ARG A 116 7.43 14.83 -5.43
C ARG A 116 6.17 15.40 -4.74
N GLY A 117 5.24 14.55 -4.30
CA GLY A 117 4.02 14.95 -3.61
C GLY A 117 2.97 15.59 -4.52
N PHE A 118 2.92 15.21 -5.79
CA PHE A 118 1.93 15.74 -6.75
C PHE A 118 0.53 15.14 -6.54
N TYR A 119 0.46 13.99 -5.88
CA TYR A 119 -0.77 13.23 -5.66
C TYR A 119 -0.94 12.89 -4.18
N ASP A 120 -2.19 12.94 -3.71
CA ASP A 120 -2.62 12.53 -2.38
C ASP A 120 -3.02 11.05 -2.32
N ALA A 121 -3.43 10.47 -3.45
CA ALA A 121 -3.73 9.04 -3.59
C ALA A 121 -3.68 8.59 -5.05
N VAL A 122 -3.57 7.28 -5.24
CA VAL A 122 -3.68 6.61 -6.55
C VAL A 122 -4.94 5.74 -6.56
N ILE A 123 -5.67 5.79 -7.67
CA ILE A 123 -6.73 4.83 -8.02
C ILE A 123 -6.28 4.07 -9.26
N HIS A 124 -6.01 2.78 -9.10
CA HIS A 124 -5.74 1.87 -10.19
C HIS A 124 -7.03 1.12 -10.55
N ALA A 125 -7.64 1.52 -11.66
CA ALA A 125 -8.95 1.07 -12.11
C ALA A 125 -8.84 -0.15 -13.05
N GLY A 126 -8.59 -1.33 -12.48
CA GLY A 126 -8.61 -2.61 -13.19
C GLY A 126 -7.33 -2.94 -13.99
N ASP A 127 -7.23 -4.20 -14.39
CA ASP A 127 -6.14 -4.77 -15.20
C ASP A 127 -4.75 -4.57 -14.56
N PHE A 128 -4.69 -5.09 -13.32
CA PHE A 128 -3.67 -4.82 -12.30
C PHE A 128 -2.29 -5.32 -12.73
N ALA A 129 -2.27 -6.55 -13.19
CA ALA A 129 -1.20 -7.19 -13.90
C ALA A 129 -1.88 -8.32 -14.67
N TYR A 130 -1.68 -8.35 -15.99
CA TYR A 130 -1.94 -9.58 -16.74
C TYR A 130 -1.32 -10.73 -15.95
N ASP A 131 -2.16 -11.71 -15.64
CA ASP A 131 -1.75 -12.95 -15.01
C ASP A 131 -1.17 -12.81 -13.58
N MET A 132 -1.82 -12.04 -12.69
CA MET A 132 -1.53 -12.12 -11.24
C MET A 132 -1.55 -13.56 -10.68
N ASN A 133 -2.27 -14.45 -11.38
CA ASN A 133 -2.38 -15.86 -11.08
C ASN A 133 -1.20 -16.71 -11.57
N ASP A 134 -0.38 -16.21 -12.49
CA ASP A 134 0.71 -16.96 -13.09
C ASP A 134 1.92 -17.10 -12.17
N GLU A 135 2.71 -18.15 -12.43
CA GLU A 135 3.88 -18.52 -11.63
C GLU A 135 3.57 -18.65 -10.13
N GLU A 136 2.39 -19.19 -9.78
CA GLU A 136 1.95 -19.37 -8.39
C GLU A 136 1.86 -18.08 -7.56
N GLY A 137 1.73 -16.91 -8.20
CA GLY A 137 1.66 -15.59 -7.53
C GLY A 137 2.94 -14.77 -7.58
N ASN A 138 4.02 -15.26 -8.20
CA ASN A 138 5.27 -14.51 -8.36
C ASN A 138 5.11 -13.26 -9.24
N VAL A 139 4.21 -13.28 -10.22
CA VAL A 139 3.88 -12.10 -11.04
C VAL A 139 3.25 -11.00 -10.18
N GLY A 140 2.31 -11.37 -9.30
CA GLY A 140 1.74 -10.46 -8.31
C GLY A 140 2.80 -9.86 -7.38
N ASP A 141 3.78 -10.65 -6.93
CA ASP A 141 4.89 -10.15 -6.10
C ASP A 141 5.78 -9.14 -6.83
N LYS A 142 6.12 -9.41 -8.09
CA LYS A 142 6.90 -8.47 -8.92
C LYS A 142 6.14 -7.16 -9.10
N PHE A 143 4.83 -7.23 -9.32
CA PHE A 143 3.98 -6.05 -9.43
C PHE A 143 3.90 -5.27 -8.11
N LEU A 144 3.64 -5.95 -6.99
CA LEU A 144 3.61 -5.32 -5.66
C LEU A 144 4.92 -4.63 -5.30
N ARG A 145 6.07 -5.14 -5.75
CA ARG A 145 7.38 -4.49 -5.62
C ARG A 145 7.51 -3.26 -6.51
N GLN A 146 7.00 -3.32 -7.75
CA GLN A 146 7.04 -2.16 -8.66
C GLN A 146 6.23 -0.98 -8.11
N ILE A 147 5.03 -1.24 -7.59
CA ILE A 147 4.18 -0.18 -7.03
C ILE A 147 4.57 0.24 -5.62
N GLU A 148 5.44 -0.48 -4.92
CA GLU A 148 5.86 -0.15 -3.54
C GLU A 148 6.43 1.26 -3.41
N SER A 149 7.18 1.69 -4.43
CA SER A 149 7.70 3.06 -4.57
C SER A 149 6.63 4.16 -4.61
N MET A 150 5.36 3.81 -4.78
CA MET A 150 4.21 4.72 -4.67
C MET A 150 3.31 4.34 -3.49
N ALA A 151 2.90 3.08 -3.41
CA ALA A 151 1.94 2.56 -2.43
C ALA A 151 2.47 2.54 -0.98
N GLY A 152 3.79 2.63 -0.81
CA GLY A 152 4.42 2.88 0.48
C GLY A 152 4.22 4.33 0.98
N TYR A 153 3.93 5.28 0.09
CA TYR A 153 3.94 6.72 0.42
C TYR A 153 2.56 7.38 0.39
N ILE A 154 1.67 6.87 -0.45
CA ILE A 154 0.30 7.36 -0.58
C ILE A 154 -0.69 6.18 -0.63
N PRO A 155 -1.95 6.39 -0.22
CA PRO A 155 -3.00 5.40 -0.40
C PRO A 155 -3.09 4.95 -1.86
N TYR A 156 -3.12 3.64 -2.06
CA TYR A 156 -3.18 3.00 -3.38
C TYR A 156 -4.42 2.11 -3.41
N MET A 157 -5.47 2.60 -4.06
CA MET A 157 -6.75 1.92 -4.16
C MET A 157 -6.86 1.18 -5.49
N THR A 158 -7.56 0.06 -5.45
CA THR A 158 -7.59 -0.91 -6.55
C THR A 158 -9.03 -1.28 -6.82
N CYS A 159 -9.45 -1.24 -8.08
CA CYS A 159 -10.72 -1.82 -8.51
C CYS A 159 -10.45 -3.10 -9.29
N PRO A 160 -11.16 -4.21 -9.03
CA PRO A 160 -11.03 -5.41 -9.85
C PRO A 160 -11.54 -5.11 -11.28
N GLY A 161 -10.76 -5.51 -12.29
CA GLY A 161 -11.15 -5.54 -13.68
C GLY A 161 -11.70 -6.92 -14.08
N ASN A 162 -11.99 -7.10 -15.37
CA ASN A 162 -12.48 -8.36 -15.92
C ASN A 162 -11.41 -9.47 -15.92
N HIS A 163 -10.13 -9.12 -15.86
CA HIS A 163 -9.02 -10.08 -15.79
C HIS A 163 -8.78 -10.64 -14.38
N GLU A 164 -9.32 -9.99 -13.33
CA GLU A 164 -9.24 -10.44 -11.94
C GLU A 164 -10.44 -11.32 -11.50
N ALA A 165 -11.43 -11.51 -12.37
CA ALA A 165 -12.68 -12.23 -12.06
C ALA A 165 -12.65 -13.74 -12.35
N ASN A 166 -11.52 -14.30 -12.81
CA ASN A 166 -11.37 -15.71 -13.19
C ASN A 166 -10.50 -16.50 -12.21
#